data_AF-A0A7C3REE0-F1
#
_entry.id   AF-A0A7C3REE0-F1
#
_cell.length_a   1.000
_cell.length_b   1.000
_cell.length_c   1.000
_cell.angle_alpha   90.00
_cell.angle_beta   90.00
_cell.angle_gamma   90.00
#
_symmetry.space_group_name_H-M   'P 1'
#
loop_
_entity.id
_entity.type
_entity.pdbx_description
1 polymer ?
#
loop_
_entity_poly.entity_id
_entity_poly.type
_entity_poly.pdbx_seq_one_letter_code
_entity_poly.pdbx_strand_id
1 'polypeptide(L)'
;MEEEKEEYELIPISPLRKLEKRIEELEKKTVFSQKEFYKELVDIIRINQQIVNEVVKANDSLRIELARIPPRIEELVEKLDELLGYIKEAAKEEVKVEERVEDKAMLKKIEELVETNKKISDRLSELASNIEELQEKLKRPLILPRKPLIPKKPL
;
A
#
# COMPACT_ATOMS: atom_id res chain seq x y z
N MET A 1 78.57 30.20 80.27
CA MET A 1 77.83 30.53 79.04
C MET A 1 78.19 29.42 78.07
N GLU A 2 77.44 28.32 78.12
CA GLU A 2 77.60 27.22 77.16
C GLU A 2 76.71 27.54 75.97
N GLU A 3 77.32 27.55 74.78
CA GLU A 3 76.63 27.72 73.51
C GLU A 3 75.83 26.45 73.22
N GLU A 4 74.50 26.55 73.35
CA GLU A 4 73.56 25.54 72.84
C GLU A 4 73.75 25.46 71.33
N LYS A 5 74.54 24.47 70.88
CA LYS A 5 74.58 24.08 69.49
C LYS A 5 73.22 23.49 69.15
N GLU A 6 72.37 24.31 68.55
CA GLU A 6 71.16 23.85 67.86
C GLU A 6 71.61 22.83 66.79
N GLU A 7 71.48 21.55 67.13
CA GLU A 7 71.63 20.45 66.18
C GLU A 7 70.48 20.55 65.17
N TYR A 8 70.74 21.24 64.05
CA TYR A 8 69.83 21.22 62.91
C TYR A 8 69.81 19.80 62.34
N GLU A 9 68.78 19.03 62.67
CA GLU A 9 68.44 17.83 61.93
C GLU A 9 68.16 18.23 60.48
N LEU A 10 69.03 17.80 59.56
CA LEU A 10 68.89 18.04 58.15
C LEU A 10 67.70 17.23 57.62
N ILE A 11 66.48 17.78 57.72
CA ILE A 11 65.30 17.15 57.14
C ILE A 11 65.53 17.13 55.62
N PRO A 12 65.66 15.93 54.99
CA PRO A 12 65.88 15.87 53.56
C PRO A 12 64.69 16.54 52.86
N ILE A 13 64.95 17.50 51.98
CA ILE A 13 63.94 18.32 51.28
C ILE A 13 63.17 17.51 50.21
N SER A 14 63.64 16.29 49.93
CA SER A 14 63.11 15.41 48.89
C SER A 14 61.65 14.98 49.08
N PRO A 15 61.18 14.62 50.30
CA PRO A 15 59.77 14.31 50.55
C PRO A 15 58.88 15.56 50.47
N LEU A 16 59.36 16.73 50.91
CA LEU A 16 58.62 18.00 50.78
C LEU A 16 58.42 18.39 49.31
N ARG A 17 59.46 18.28 48.47
CA ARG A 17 59.34 18.48 47.01
C ARG A 17 58.40 17.48 46.33
N LYS A 18 58.33 16.23 46.83
CA LYS A 18 57.37 15.25 46.34
C LYS A 18 55.94 15.64 46.72
N LEU A 19 55.73 16.14 47.93
CA LEU A 19 54.43 16.63 48.37
C LEU A 19 54.02 17.89 47.60
N GLU A 20 54.92 18.82 47.38
CA GLU A 20 54.72 20.03 46.57
C GLU A 20 54.31 19.68 45.13
N LYS A 21 55.06 18.79 44.46
CA LYS A 21 54.68 18.28 43.13
C LYS A 21 53.31 17.61 43.14
N ARG A 22 53.01 16.83 44.19
CA ARG A 22 51.73 16.12 44.30
C ARG A 22 50.56 17.08 44.57
N ILE A 23 50.79 18.17 45.31
CA ILE A 23 49.83 19.25 45.52
C ILE A 23 49.62 20.02 44.21
N GLU A 24 50.69 20.35 43.49
CA GLU A 24 50.61 21.04 42.19
C GLU A 24 49.85 20.20 41.14
N GLU A 25 50.07 18.88 41.13
CA GLU A 25 49.31 17.94 40.30
C GLU A 25 47.84 17.82 40.72
N LEU A 26 47.56 17.88 42.02
CA LEU A 26 46.20 17.84 42.56
C LEU A 26 45.45 19.14 42.29
N GLU A 27 46.08 20.30 42.41
CA GLU A 27 45.51 21.60 42.07
C GLU A 27 45.17 21.69 40.58
N LYS A 28 46.08 21.23 39.69
CA LYS A 28 45.79 21.14 38.25
C LYS A 28 44.59 20.22 37.94
N LYS A 29 44.35 19.18 38.74
CA LYS A 29 43.23 18.24 38.58
C LYS A 29 41.93 18.69 39.27
N THR A 30 42.00 19.47 40.34
CA THR A 30 40.82 19.97 41.07
C THR A 30 40.27 21.25 40.47
N VAL A 31 41.08 21.98 39.68
CA VAL A 31 40.62 23.08 38.82
C VAL A 31 39.91 22.57 37.55
N PHE A 32 39.60 21.26 37.45
CA PHE A 32 38.58 20.72 36.54
C PHE A 32 37.17 21.17 36.99
N SER A 33 36.98 22.48 36.90
CA SER A 33 35.91 23.20 36.22
C SER A 33 34.49 22.82 36.57
N GLN A 34 34.11 23.08 37.83
CA GLN A 34 32.70 23.27 38.20
C GLN A 34 31.97 24.18 37.18
N LYS A 35 32.67 25.19 36.65
CA LYS A 35 32.16 26.09 35.62
C LYS A 35 31.87 25.40 34.28
N GLU A 36 32.70 24.46 33.82
CA GLU A 36 32.43 23.64 32.64
C GLU A 36 31.26 22.69 32.89
N PHE A 37 31.19 22.06 34.06
CA PHE A 37 30.06 21.21 34.43
C PHE A 37 28.73 21.99 34.43
N TYR A 38 28.70 23.19 35.02
CA TYR A 38 27.51 24.05 34.97
C TYR A 38 27.17 24.50 33.54
N LYS A 39 28.17 24.72 32.68
CA LYS A 39 27.96 25.07 31.28
C LYS A 39 27.34 23.90 30.51
N GLU A 40 27.85 22.70 30.68
CA GLU A 40 27.29 21.48 30.10
C GLU A 40 25.86 21.23 30.60
N LEU A 41 25.59 21.43 31.90
CA LEU A 41 24.26 21.29 32.47
C LEU A 41 23.26 22.28 31.83
N VAL A 42 23.67 23.53 31.65
CA VAL A 42 22.86 24.56 30.99
C VAL A 42 22.62 24.22 29.51
N ASP A 43 23.62 23.68 28.81
CA ASP A 43 23.47 23.27 27.42
C ASP A 43 22.53 22.06 27.29
N ILE A 44 22.58 21.09 28.20
CA ILE A 44 21.62 19.98 28.28
C ILE A 44 20.20 20.50 28.53
N ILE A 45 20.02 21.43 29.46
CA ILE A 45 18.71 22.04 29.73
C ILE A 45 18.18 22.78 28.50
N ARG A 46 19.05 23.51 27.79
CA ARG A 46 18.68 24.21 26.55
C ARG A 46 18.21 23.23 25.48
N ILE A 47 18.95 22.15 25.26
CA ILE A 47 18.60 21.12 24.27
C ILE A 47 17.29 20.44 24.65
N ASN A 48 17.11 20.06 25.92
CA ASN A 48 15.86 19.49 26.40
C ASN A 48 14.67 20.43 26.19
N GLN A 49 14.84 21.73 26.44
CA GLN A 49 13.78 22.70 26.20
C GLN A 49 13.46 22.85 24.70
N GLN A 50 14.46 22.76 23.82
CA GLN A 50 14.24 22.73 22.37
C GLN A 50 13.44 21.50 21.96
N ILE A 51 13.82 20.31 22.44
CA ILE A 51 13.09 19.06 22.18
C ILE A 51 11.65 19.16 22.67
N VAL A 52 11.44 19.64 23.90
CA VAL A 52 10.08 19.83 24.45
C VAL A 52 9.27 20.78 23.57
N ASN A 53 9.85 21.89 23.12
CA ASN A 53 9.16 22.83 22.25
C ASN A 53 8.81 22.21 20.88
N GLU A 54 9.70 21.39 20.31
CA GLU A 54 9.44 20.65 19.07
C GLU A 54 8.34 19.62 19.24
N VAL A 55 8.33 18.88 20.36
CA VAL A 55 7.29 17.91 20.69
C VAL A 55 5.94 18.60 20.86
N VAL A 56 5.89 19.75 21.54
CA VAL A 56 4.65 20.55 21.67
C VAL A 56 4.14 20.97 20.30
N LYS A 57 5.01 21.53 19.44
CA LYS A 57 4.63 21.92 18.07
C LYS A 57 4.14 20.74 17.23
N ALA A 58 4.80 19.59 17.32
CA ALA A 58 4.40 18.39 16.61
C ALA A 58 3.04 17.89 17.12
N ASN A 59 2.80 17.92 18.44
CA ASN A 59 1.52 17.54 19.03
C ASN A 59 0.40 18.48 18.59
N ASP A 60 0.64 19.79 18.57
CA ASP A 60 -0.33 20.78 18.10
C ASP A 60 -0.67 20.57 16.61
N SER A 61 0.35 20.32 15.77
CA SER A 61 0.14 19.99 14.35
C SER A 61 -0.70 18.72 14.18
N LEU A 62 -0.37 17.67 14.93
CA LEU A 62 -1.12 16.41 14.91
C LEU A 62 -2.56 16.62 15.37
N ARG A 63 -2.79 17.41 16.43
CA ARG A 63 -4.14 17.75 16.89
C ARG A 63 -4.95 18.46 15.81
N ILE A 64 -4.34 19.40 15.08
CA ILE A 64 -5.00 20.09 13.97
C ILE A 64 -5.35 19.11 12.84
N GLU A 65 -4.43 18.21 12.48
CA GLU A 65 -4.67 17.20 11.45
C GLU A 65 -5.79 16.23 11.86
N LEU A 66 -5.78 15.77 13.12
CA LEU A 66 -6.84 14.96 13.70
C LEU A 66 -8.19 15.67 13.67
N ALA A 67 -8.23 16.97 13.99
CA ALA A 67 -9.46 17.76 13.95
C ALA A 67 -10.04 17.90 12.53
N ARG A 68 -9.24 17.74 11.47
CA ARG A 68 -9.69 17.78 10.07
C ARG A 68 -10.27 16.47 9.56
N ILE A 69 -10.08 15.36 10.27
CA ILE A 69 -10.55 14.03 9.83
C ILE A 69 -12.07 13.89 9.98
N PRO A 70 -12.71 14.21 11.13
CA PRO A 70 -14.15 14.10 11.29
C PRO A 70 -14.99 14.79 10.20
N PRO A 71 -14.77 16.07 9.84
CA PRO A 71 -15.59 16.72 8.81
C PRO A 71 -15.43 16.05 7.43
N ARG A 72 -14.24 15.54 7.10
CA ARG A 72 -14.03 14.78 5.85
C ARG A 72 -14.77 13.44 5.85
N ILE A 73 -14.90 12.80 7.01
CA ILE A 73 -15.69 11.58 7.16
C ILE A 73 -17.17 11.91 6.99
N GLU A 74 -17.66 13.00 7.59
CA GLU A 74 -19.04 13.47 7.42
C GLU A 74 -19.35 13.75 5.94
N GLU A 75 -18.51 14.49 5.23
CA GLU A 75 -18.66 14.74 3.79
C GLU A 75 -18.69 13.43 2.96
N LEU A 76 -17.90 12.42 3.35
CA LEU A 76 -17.89 11.14 2.68
C LEU A 76 -19.19 10.36 2.95
N VAL A 77 -19.69 10.40 4.19
CA VAL A 77 -20.97 9.78 4.57
C VAL A 77 -22.12 10.43 3.80
N GLU A 78 -22.15 11.76 3.70
CA GLU A 78 -23.17 12.48 2.91
C GLU A 78 -23.17 12.04 1.44
N LYS A 79 -21.99 11.95 0.80
CA LYS A 79 -21.87 11.46 -0.59
C LYS A 79 -22.32 10.02 -0.76
N LEU A 80 -22.09 9.18 0.25
CA LEU A 80 -22.57 7.79 0.24
C LEU A 80 -24.09 7.74 0.40
N ASP A 81 -24.67 8.58 1.25
CA ASP A 81 -26.12 8.68 1.40
C ASP A 81 -26.79 9.20 0.12
N GLU A 82 -26.20 10.18 -0.55
CA GLU A 82 -26.64 10.65 -1.87
C GLU A 82 -26.58 9.53 -2.92
N LEU A 83 -25.47 8.79 -2.98
CA LEU A 83 -25.31 7.66 -3.89
C LEU A 83 -26.33 6.55 -3.60
N LEU A 84 -26.57 6.24 -2.33
CA LEU A 84 -27.62 5.32 -1.93
C LEU A 84 -29.02 5.86 -2.30
N GLY A 85 -29.21 7.18 -2.24
CA GLY A 85 -30.38 7.87 -2.75
C GLY A 85 -30.59 7.60 -4.24
N TYR A 86 -29.59 7.85 -5.07
CA TYR A 86 -29.64 7.59 -6.51
C TYR A 86 -29.88 6.10 -6.83
N ILE A 87 -29.26 5.18 -6.08
CA ILE A 87 -29.53 3.74 -6.25
C ILE A 87 -30.98 3.40 -5.91
N LYS A 88 -31.52 3.95 -4.83
CA LYS A 88 -32.93 3.74 -4.44
C LYS A 88 -33.90 4.36 -5.45
N GLU A 89 -33.56 5.50 -6.04
CA GLU A 89 -34.35 6.13 -7.09
C GLU A 89 -34.32 5.35 -8.39
N ALA A 90 -33.14 4.91 -8.83
CA ALA A 90 -32.97 4.04 -9.99
C ALA A 90 -33.73 2.72 -9.83
N ALA A 91 -33.64 2.08 -8.65
CA ALA A 91 -34.40 0.87 -8.36
C ALA A 91 -35.93 1.11 -8.37
N LYS A 92 -36.40 2.28 -7.94
CA LYS A 92 -37.82 2.65 -8.01
C LYS A 92 -38.26 2.97 -9.44
N GLU A 93 -37.39 3.52 -10.28
CA GLU A 93 -37.66 3.73 -11.70
C GLU A 93 -37.73 2.39 -12.44
N GLU A 94 -36.81 1.46 -12.21
CA GLU A 94 -36.90 0.10 -12.77
C GLU A 94 -38.22 -0.58 -12.38
N VAL A 95 -38.62 -0.52 -11.11
CA VAL A 95 -39.89 -1.11 -10.65
C VAL A 95 -41.13 -0.37 -11.19
N LYS A 96 -41.06 0.94 -11.43
CA LYS A 96 -42.18 1.71 -12.03
C LYS A 96 -42.31 1.48 -13.54
N VAL A 97 -41.22 1.17 -14.23
CA VAL A 97 -41.23 0.78 -15.65
C VAL A 97 -41.88 -0.59 -15.82
N GLU A 98 -41.70 -1.50 -14.86
CA GLU A 98 -42.36 -2.82 -14.84
C GLU A 98 -43.88 -2.79 -14.52
N GLU A 99 -44.45 -1.67 -14.07
CA GLU A 99 -45.87 -1.60 -13.64
C GLU A 99 -46.80 -0.80 -14.56
N ARG A 100 -46.28 -0.14 -15.61
CA ARG A 100 -47.09 0.80 -16.43
C ARG A 100 -47.00 0.51 -17.93
N VAL A 101 -47.85 -0.42 -18.39
CA VAL A 101 -48.51 -0.39 -19.71
C VAL A 101 -47.69 -0.86 -20.94
N GLU A 102 -46.37 -0.98 -20.89
CA GLU A 102 -45.58 -1.52 -22.03
C GLU A 102 -45.47 -3.05 -22.07
N ASP A 103 -45.75 -3.74 -20.96
CA ASP A 103 -45.49 -5.17 -20.82
C ASP A 103 -46.30 -6.05 -21.78
N LYS A 104 -47.56 -5.77 -22.07
CA LYS A 104 -48.31 -6.66 -22.99
C LYS A 104 -47.83 -6.58 -24.44
N ALA A 105 -47.31 -5.43 -24.87
CA ALA A 105 -46.79 -5.26 -26.23
C ALA A 105 -45.32 -5.70 -26.33
N MET A 106 -44.51 -5.42 -25.30
CA MET A 106 -43.13 -5.92 -25.22
C MET A 106 -43.08 -7.43 -24.95
N LEU A 107 -43.88 -7.99 -24.03
CA LEU A 107 -43.96 -9.44 -23.81
C LEU A 107 -44.39 -10.16 -25.10
N LYS A 108 -45.37 -9.64 -25.85
CA LYS A 108 -45.72 -10.19 -27.16
C LYS A 108 -44.56 -10.13 -28.16
N LYS A 109 -43.85 -9.01 -28.23
CA LYS A 109 -42.65 -8.90 -29.10
C LYS A 109 -41.52 -9.82 -28.64
N ILE A 110 -41.36 -10.03 -27.34
CA ILE A 110 -40.39 -10.97 -26.75
C ILE A 110 -40.80 -12.40 -27.07
N GLU A 111 -42.08 -12.76 -26.94
CA GLU A 111 -42.62 -14.07 -27.34
C GLU A 111 -42.43 -14.31 -28.85
N GLU A 112 -42.71 -13.32 -29.69
CA GLU A 112 -42.46 -13.38 -31.14
C GLU A 112 -40.96 -13.50 -31.47
N LEU A 113 -40.09 -12.80 -30.74
CA LEU A 113 -38.62 -12.93 -30.86
C LEU A 113 -38.12 -14.30 -30.41
N VAL A 114 -38.70 -14.86 -29.35
CA VAL A 114 -38.37 -16.23 -28.89
C VAL A 114 -38.83 -17.26 -29.92
N GLU A 115 -40.03 -17.09 -30.49
CA GLU A 115 -40.56 -18.01 -31.51
C GLU A 115 -39.77 -17.95 -32.82
N THR A 116 -39.38 -16.74 -33.26
CA THR A 116 -38.53 -16.57 -34.44
C THR A 116 -37.12 -17.12 -34.22
N ASN A 117 -36.52 -16.91 -33.05
CA ASN A 117 -35.23 -17.51 -32.70
C ASN A 117 -35.30 -19.04 -32.65
N LYS A 118 -36.40 -19.61 -32.14
CA LYS A 118 -36.61 -21.07 -32.16
C LYS A 118 -36.67 -21.61 -33.60
N LYS A 119 -37.45 -20.95 -34.48
CA LYS A 119 -37.51 -21.29 -35.92
C LYS A 119 -36.15 -21.15 -36.63
N ILE A 120 -35.35 -20.15 -36.26
CA ILE A 120 -33.99 -19.99 -36.79
C ILE A 120 -33.09 -21.13 -36.30
N SER A 121 -33.16 -21.47 -35.01
CA SER A 121 -32.40 -22.59 -34.44
C SER A 121 -32.73 -23.92 -35.12
N ASP A 122 -34.03 -24.18 -35.36
CA ASP A 122 -34.47 -25.40 -36.04
C ASP A 122 -33.93 -25.45 -37.48
N ARG A 123 -34.03 -24.34 -38.24
CA ARG A 123 -33.46 -24.23 -39.59
C ARG A 123 -31.95 -24.37 -39.62
N LEU A 124 -31.24 -23.85 -38.61
CA LEU A 124 -29.79 -24.03 -38.48
C LEU A 124 -29.44 -25.48 -38.21
N SER A 125 -30.24 -26.18 -37.40
CA SER A 125 -30.06 -27.63 -37.17
C SER A 125 -30.27 -28.43 -38.46
N GLU A 126 -31.32 -28.14 -39.23
CA GLU A 126 -31.57 -28.76 -40.53
C GLU A 126 -30.43 -28.48 -41.53
N LEU A 127 -29.94 -27.24 -41.55
CA LEU A 127 -28.82 -26.85 -42.42
C LEU A 127 -27.53 -27.57 -42.01
N ALA A 128 -27.27 -27.73 -40.72
CA ALA A 128 -26.14 -28.49 -40.21
C ALA A 128 -26.22 -29.96 -40.64
N SER A 129 -27.38 -30.61 -40.52
CA SER A 129 -27.59 -31.98 -41.00
C SER A 129 -27.40 -32.10 -42.51
N ASN A 130 -27.88 -31.14 -43.29
CA ASN A 130 -27.65 -31.11 -44.75
C ASN A 130 -26.17 -30.95 -45.10
N ILE A 131 -25.42 -30.15 -44.33
CA ILE A 131 -23.97 -30.01 -44.50
C ILE A 131 -23.26 -31.32 -44.14
N GLU A 132 -23.67 -32.01 -43.08
CA GLU A 132 -23.13 -33.32 -42.72
C GLU A 132 -23.38 -34.35 -43.82
N GLU A 133 -24.60 -34.40 -44.38
CA GLU A 133 -24.90 -35.27 -45.52
C GLU A 133 -24.06 -34.94 -46.77
N LEU A 134 -23.85 -33.65 -47.06
CA LEU A 134 -23.00 -33.22 -48.16
C LEU A 134 -21.53 -33.60 -47.89
N GLN A 135 -21.06 -33.46 -46.66
CA GLN A 135 -19.73 -33.90 -46.26
C GLN A 135 -19.59 -35.43 -46.39
N GLU A 136 -20.59 -36.22 -46.01
CA GLU A 136 -20.58 -37.66 -46.24
C GLU A 136 -20.55 -38.01 -47.73
N LYS A 137 -21.38 -37.33 -48.53
CA LYS A 137 -21.41 -37.51 -50.00
C LYS A 137 -20.08 -37.13 -50.66
N LEU A 138 -19.36 -36.13 -50.12
CA LEU A 138 -18.03 -35.73 -50.57
C LEU A 138 -16.92 -36.64 -50.06
N LYS A 139 -17.06 -37.22 -48.85
CA LYS A 139 -16.13 -38.21 -48.28
C LYS A 139 -16.26 -39.59 -48.93
N ARG A 140 -17.39 -39.88 -49.60
CA ARG A 140 -17.50 -41.08 -50.44
C ARG A 140 -16.46 -40.97 -51.56
N PRO A 141 -15.48 -41.89 -51.62
CA PRO A 141 -14.48 -41.85 -52.66
C PRO A 141 -15.19 -41.96 -54.01
N LEU A 142 -14.88 -41.03 -54.92
CA LEU A 142 -15.23 -41.17 -56.33
C LEU A 142 -14.72 -42.54 -56.77
N ILE A 143 -15.64 -43.48 -57.02
CA ILE A 143 -15.33 -44.73 -57.71
C ILE A 143 -15.02 -44.30 -59.15
N LEU A 144 -13.77 -43.89 -59.38
CA LEU A 144 -13.27 -43.63 -60.71
C LEU A 144 -13.35 -44.94 -61.49
N PRO A 145 -13.94 -44.97 -62.70
CA PRO A 145 -13.90 -46.16 -63.53
C PRO A 145 -12.44 -46.54 -63.74
N ARG A 146 -12.07 -47.75 -63.34
CA ARG A 146 -10.71 -48.28 -63.52
C ARG A 146 -10.35 -48.16 -65.00
N LYS A 147 -9.34 -47.34 -65.30
CA LYS A 147 -8.75 -47.22 -66.63
C LYS A 147 -8.35 -48.62 -67.10
N PRO A 148 -8.75 -49.08 -68.30
CA PRO A 148 -8.38 -50.40 -68.77
C PRO A 148 -6.86 -50.48 -68.91
N LEU A 149 -6.28 -51.53 -68.33
CA LEU A 149 -4.87 -51.88 -68.46
C LEU A 149 -4.60 -52.20 -69.94
N ILE A 150 -3.84 -51.34 -70.61
CA ILE A 150 -3.34 -51.61 -71.96
C ILE A 150 -2.33 -52.78 -71.83
N PRO A 151 -2.54 -53.92 -72.50
CA PRO A 151 -1.59 -55.02 -72.43
C PRO A 151 -0.29 -54.64 -73.13
N LYS A 152 0.84 -54.74 -72.40
CA LYS A 152 2.18 -54.73 -73.01
C LYS A 152 2.30 -55.97 -73.90
N LYS A 153 2.43 -55.79 -75.21
CA LYS A 153 2.82 -56.87 -76.12
C LYS A 153 4.26 -57.30 -75.82
N PRO A 154 4.56 -58.61 -75.74
CA PRO A 154 5.91 -59.10 -75.75
C PRO A 154 6.41 -59.33 -77.20
N LEU A 155 7.72 -59.11 -77.37
CA LEU A 155 8.61 -59.42 -78.51
C LEU A 155 8.45 -58.58 -79.78
#